data_AF-A0A815UEF2-F1
#
_entry.id   AF-A0A815UEF2-F1
#
_cell.length_a   1.000
_cell.length_b   1.000
_cell.length_c   1.000
_cell.angle_alpha   90.00
_cell.angle_beta   90.00
_cell.angle_gamma   90.00
#
_symmetry.space_group_name_H-M   'P 1'
#
loop_
_entity.id
_entity.type
_entity.pdbx_description
1 polymer ?
#
loop_
_entity_poly.entity_id
_entity_poly.type
_entity_poly.pdbx_seq_one_letter_code
_entity_poly.pdbx_strand_id
1 'polypeptide(L)'
;YNKVPIYKQTPCTKNFRVKVCRNGDISRFVWCMSCSMETILVYATAKFPMSPMFRRLFEINGREIFKSEDVIRGMEYCVSAGENFISPLRAIR
;
A
#
# COMPACT_ATOMS: atom_id res chain seq x y z
N TYR A 1 28.92 13.13 -14.24
CA TYR A 1 28.08 12.20 -13.45
C TYR A 1 27.69 12.88 -12.15
N ASN A 2 26.53 13.53 -12.12
CA ASN A 2 26.05 14.19 -10.90
C ASN A 2 25.44 13.15 -9.97
N LYS A 3 26.14 12.83 -8.88
CA LYS A 3 25.56 12.14 -7.74
C LYS A 3 24.61 13.13 -7.05
N VAL A 4 23.31 12.88 -7.19
CA VAL A 4 22.28 13.60 -6.43
C VAL A 4 22.60 13.44 -4.92
N PRO A 5 22.60 14.53 -4.12
CA PRO A 5 22.90 14.44 -2.71
C PRO A 5 21.85 13.61 -1.97
N ILE A 6 22.29 12.77 -1.05
CA ILE A 6 21.45 11.97 -0.15
C ILE A 6 20.85 12.94 0.88
N TYR A 7 19.86 13.74 0.52
CA TYR A 7 19.14 14.55 1.50
C TYR A 7 18.27 13.61 2.33
N LYS A 8 18.74 13.32 3.56
CA LYS A 8 17.96 12.86 4.71
C LYS A 8 17.03 11.68 4.42
N GLN A 9 17.59 10.48 4.29
CA GLN A 9 16.86 9.30 4.75
C GLN A 9 16.75 9.44 6.27
N THR A 10 15.69 10.08 6.75
CA THR A 10 15.32 9.99 8.17
C THR A 10 15.25 8.49 8.48
N PRO A 11 15.98 7.97 9.48
CA PRO A 11 15.86 6.57 9.84
C PRO A 11 14.38 6.30 10.08
N CYS A 12 13.79 5.39 9.30
CA CYS A 12 12.40 5.00 9.47
C CYS A 12 12.28 4.33 10.83
N THR A 13 11.85 5.07 11.84
CA THR A 13 11.66 4.54 13.20
C THR A 13 10.43 3.65 13.30
N LYS A 14 9.55 3.67 12.29
CA LYS A 14 8.30 2.92 12.25
C LYS A 14 8.37 1.81 11.19
N ASN A 15 8.50 0.57 11.65
CA ASN A 15 8.38 -0.61 10.81
C ASN A 15 6.90 -1.00 10.67
N PHE A 16 6.36 -0.85 9.47
CA PHE A 16 5.05 -1.36 9.09
C PHE A 16 5.14 -2.87 8.83
N ARG A 17 4.31 -3.64 9.52
CA ARG A 17 3.97 -5.01 9.17
C ARG A 17 2.48 -5.02 8.86
N VAL A 18 2.11 -5.02 7.59
CA VAL A 18 0.70 -4.92 7.17
C VAL A 18 0.36 -6.03 6.19
N LYS A 19 -0.92 -6.32 6.03
CA LYS A 19 -1.40 -7.14 4.91
C LYS A 19 -1.93 -6.22 3.83
N VAL A 20 -1.59 -6.49 2.58
CA VAL A 20 -2.13 -5.75 1.44
C VAL A 20 -2.79 -6.67 0.45
N CYS A 21 -3.91 -6.24 -0.11
CA CYS A 21 -4.61 -6.88 -1.23
C CYS A 21 -4.82 -5.86 -2.35
N ARG A 22 -5.28 -6.32 -3.52
CA ARG A 22 -5.63 -5.42 -4.62
C ARG A 22 -7.02 -4.81 -4.34
N ASN A 23 -7.18 -3.52 -4.65
CA ASN A 23 -8.47 -2.85 -4.56
C ASN A 23 -9.56 -3.61 -5.34
N GLY A 24 -10.67 -3.93 -4.67
CA GLY A 24 -11.77 -4.74 -5.21
C GLY A 24 -11.55 -6.26 -5.19
N ASP A 25 -10.37 -6.75 -4.80
CA ASP A 25 -10.04 -8.18 -4.72
C ASP A 25 -9.39 -8.54 -3.39
N ILE A 26 -10.24 -8.89 -2.42
CA ILE A 26 -9.83 -9.36 -1.08
C ILE A 26 -9.56 -10.87 -1.04
N SER A 27 -9.58 -11.57 -2.16
CA SER A 27 -9.31 -13.02 -2.18
C SER A 27 -7.85 -13.34 -1.85
N ARG A 28 -6.95 -12.37 -2.07
CA ARG A 28 -5.51 -12.55 -1.89
C ARG A 28 -4.86 -11.39 -1.15
N PHE A 29 -4.40 -11.69 0.06
CA PHE A 29 -3.54 -10.81 0.84
C PHE A 29 -2.08 -11.25 0.80
N VAL A 30 -1.16 -10.29 0.84
CA VAL A 30 0.27 -10.52 1.02
C VAL A 30 0.78 -9.70 2.20
N TRP A 31 1.64 -10.32 3.02
CA TRP A 31 2.31 -9.60 4.10
C TRP A 31 3.40 -8.69 3.52
N CYS A 32 3.39 -7.43 3.92
CA CYS A 32 4.38 -6.43 3.57
C CYS A 32 5.09 -5.94 4.84
N MET A 33 6.42 -6.00 4.81
CA MET A 33 7.30 -5.35 5.78
C MET A 33 7.90 -4.12 5.12
N SER A 34 7.64 -2.94 5.66
CA SER A 34 7.98 -1.67 5.02
C SER A 34 8.19 -0.55 6.03
N CYS A 35 8.83 0.53 5.60
CA CYS A 35 9.14 1.71 6.40
C CYS A 35 8.38 2.98 5.97
N SER A 36 7.66 2.95 4.84
CA SER A 36 6.93 4.09 4.28
C SER A 36 5.76 3.63 3.42
N MET A 37 4.79 4.51 3.18
CA MET A 37 3.67 4.19 2.29
C MET A 37 4.16 3.90 0.86
N GLU A 38 5.17 4.61 0.35
CA GLU A 38 5.68 4.34 -0.99
C GLU A 38 6.31 2.95 -1.08
N THR A 39 7.04 2.52 -0.05
CA THR A 39 7.65 1.18 -0.05
C THR A 39 6.59 0.06 0.06
N ILE A 40 5.44 0.32 0.69
CA ILE A 40 4.26 -0.59 0.62
C ILE A 40 3.78 -0.72 -0.84
N LEU A 41 3.60 0.42 -1.53
CA LEU A 41 3.07 0.44 -2.91
C LEU A 41 4.03 -0.22 -3.91
N VAL A 42 5.33 0.02 -3.77
CA VAL A 42 6.39 -0.63 -4.57
C VAL A 42 6.39 -2.13 -4.32
N TYR A 43 6.35 -2.55 -3.05
CA TYR A 43 6.29 -3.97 -2.69
C TYR A 43 5.06 -4.64 -3.30
N ALA A 44 3.89 -4.00 -3.19
CA ALA A 44 2.66 -4.53 -3.75
C ALA A 44 2.71 -4.63 -5.28
N THR A 45 3.30 -3.64 -5.96
CA THR A 45 3.46 -3.66 -7.43
C THR A 45 4.27 -4.89 -7.87
N ALA A 46 5.32 -5.25 -7.13
CA ALA A 46 6.09 -6.47 -7.38
C ALA A 46 5.33 -7.77 -7.09
N LYS A 47 4.31 -7.75 -6.20
CA LYS A 47 3.53 -8.95 -5.81
C LYS A 47 2.24 -9.14 -6.62
N PHE A 48 1.71 -8.09 -7.22
CA PHE A 48 0.49 -8.11 -8.03
C PHE A 48 0.79 -7.67 -9.48
N PRO A 49 1.41 -8.53 -10.31
CA PRO A 49 2.02 -8.16 -11.60
C PRO A 49 1.06 -7.67 -12.69
N MET A 50 -0.26 -7.74 -12.47
CA MET A 50 -1.27 -7.27 -13.44
C MET A 50 -1.53 -5.76 -13.37
N SER A 51 -0.90 -5.05 -12.43
CA SER A 51 -1.09 -3.61 -12.23
C SER A 51 0.21 -2.86 -12.53
N PRO A 52 0.18 -1.81 -13.38
CA PRO A 52 1.40 -1.15 -13.84
C PRO A 52 2.13 -0.42 -12.69
N MET A 53 1.38 0.13 -11.74
CA MET A 53 1.91 0.73 -10.51
C MET A 53 0.77 1.03 -9.53
N PHE A 54 0.91 0.67 -8.26
CA PHE A 54 -0.01 1.14 -7.23
C PHE A 54 0.39 2.54 -6.74
N ARG A 55 -0.62 3.37 -6.48
CA ARG A 55 -0.46 4.80 -6.13
C ARG A 55 -1.24 5.20 -4.88
N ARG A 56 -2.29 4.45 -4.52
CA ARG A 56 -3.21 4.77 -3.43
C ARG A 56 -3.32 3.60 -2.47
N LEU A 57 -3.56 3.91 -1.19
CA LEU A 57 -3.73 2.95 -0.11
C LEU A 57 -5.06 3.22 0.58
N PHE A 58 -5.89 2.20 0.73
CA PHE A 58 -7.18 2.29 1.42
C PHE A 58 -7.26 1.26 2.55
N GLU A 59 -7.99 1.57 3.60
CA GLU A 59 -8.49 0.55 4.53
C GLU A 59 -9.58 -0.30 3.88
N ILE A 60 -9.85 -1.47 4.46
CA ILE A 60 -10.89 -2.39 3.98
C ILE A 60 -12.30 -1.78 3.99
N ASN A 61 -12.51 -0.73 4.79
CA ASN A 61 -13.76 0.01 4.92
C ASN A 61 -13.90 1.13 3.87
N GLY A 62 -12.86 1.39 3.08
CA GLY A 62 -12.82 2.42 2.05
C GLY A 62 -12.23 3.76 2.45
N ARG A 63 -11.74 3.92 3.69
CA ARG A 63 -11.01 5.12 4.10
C ARG A 63 -9.65 5.17 3.41
N GLU A 64 -9.36 6.26 2.72
CA GLU A 64 -8.05 6.46 2.08
C GLU A 64 -7.00 6.90 3.10
N ILE A 65 -5.79 6.37 2.94
CA ILE A 65 -4.63 6.68 3.75
C ILE A 65 -3.72 7.61 2.95
N PHE A 66 -3.56 8.84 3.45
CA PHE A 66 -2.69 9.84 2.83
C PHE A 66 -1.36 10.00 3.55
N LYS A 67 -1.29 9.59 4.83
CA LYS A 67 -0.11 9.77 5.68
C LYS A 67 0.34 8.45 6.27
N SER A 68 1.65 8.28 6.40
CA SER A 68 2.26 7.09 7.01
C SER A 68 1.96 6.94 8.51
N GLU A 69 1.61 8.04 9.20
CA GLU A 69 1.19 8.02 10.60
C GLU A 69 -0.10 7.22 10.81
N ASP A 70 -1.01 7.27 9.83
CA ASP A 70 -2.29 6.56 9.82
C ASP A 70 -2.16 5.07 9.46
N VAL A 71 -0.96 4.62 9.06
CA VAL A 71 -0.68 3.21 8.83
C VAL A 71 -0.46 2.51 10.18
N ILE A 72 -1.35 1.57 10.46
CA ILE A 72 -1.39 0.80 11.70
C ILE A 72 -0.80 -0.58 11.43
N ARG A 73 0.15 -0.98 12.29
CA ARG A 73 0.78 -2.29 12.23
C ARG A 73 -0.27 -3.39 12.48
N GLY A 74 -0.22 -4.44 11.68
CA GLY A 74 -1.10 -5.60 11.75
C GLY A 74 -2.41 -5.45 10.96
N MET A 75 -2.71 -4.24 10.46
CA MET A 75 -3.93 -3.99 9.71
C MET A 75 -3.86 -4.45 8.25
N GLU A 76 -5.04 -4.53 7.65
CA GLU A 76 -5.29 -4.90 6.26
C GLU A 76 -5.61 -3.65 5.44
N TYR A 77 -4.97 -3.55 4.28
CA TYR A 77 -5.13 -2.44 3.36
C TYR A 77 -5.34 -2.94 1.92
N CYS A 78 -6.00 -2.12 1.11
CA CYS A 78 -6.16 -2.30 -0.32
C CYS A 78 -5.23 -1.33 -1.05
N VAL A 79 -4.45 -1.85 -2.01
CA VAL A 79 -3.64 -1.03 -2.91
C VAL A 79 -4.39 -0.79 -4.22
N SER A 80 -4.34 0.44 -4.71
CA SER A 80 -5.05 0.88 -5.91
C SER A 80 -4.11 1.56 -6.90
N ALA A 81 -4.33 1.37 -8.20
CA ALA A 81 -3.53 1.97 -9.27
C ALA A 81 -3.88 3.43 -9.56
N GLY A 82 -4.91 3.96 -8.90
CA GLY A 82 -5.40 5.33 -9.06
C GLY A 82 -6.91 5.43 -9.02
N GLU A 83 -7.61 4.32 -9.27
CA GLU A 83 -9.07 4.25 -9.19
C GLU A 83 -9.59 4.47 -7.77
N ASN A 84 -10.89 4.78 -7.66
CA ASN A 84 -11.53 4.93 -6.35
C ASN A 84 -11.66 3.58 -5.65
N PHE A 85 -11.88 3.62 -4.33
CA PHE A 85 -12.09 2.41 -3.55
C PHE A 85 -13.24 1.56 -4.10
N ILE A 86 -12.97 0.26 -4.28
CA ILE A 86 -13.95 -0.72 -4.70
C ILE A 86 -14.28 -1.57 -3.48
N SER A 87 -15.50 -1.41 -2.97
CA SER A 87 -15.95 -2.19 -1.83
C SER A 87 -15.95 -3.68 -2.16
N PRO A 88 -15.29 -4.52 -1.36
CA PRO A 88 -15.30 -5.97 -1.58
C PRO A 88 -16.69 -6.58 -1.41
N LEU A 89 -17.57 -5.94 -0.63
CA LEU A 89 -18.98 -6.36 -0.50
C LEU A 89 -19.75 -6.23 -1.82
N ARG A 90 -19.29 -5.34 -2.72
CA ARG A 90 -19.91 -5.13 -4.02
C ARG A 90 -19.40 -6.10 -5.10
N ALA A 91 -18.36 -6.88 -4.80
CA ALA A 91 -17.80 -7.89 -5.69
C ALA A 91 -18.59 -9.22 -5.67
N ILE A 92 -19.61 -9.34 -4.82
CA ILE A 92 -20.61 -10.42 -4.89
C ILE A 92 -21.66 -9.98 -5.92
N ARG A 93 -21.52 -10.42 -7.16
CA ARG A 93 -22.56 -10.29 -8.18
C ARG A 93 -22.59 -11.51 -9.09
#